data_AF-A0A2R8BND4-F1
#
_entry.id   AF-A0A2R8BND4-F1
#
_cell.length_a   1.000
_cell.length_b   1.000
_cell.length_c   1.000
_cell.angle_alpha   90.00
_cell.angle_beta   90.00
_cell.angle_gamma   90.00
#
_symmetry.space_group_name_H-M   'P 1'
#
loop_
_entity.id
_entity.type
_entity.pdbx_description
1 polymer ?
#
loop_
_entity_poly.entity_id
_entity_poly.type
_entity_poly.pdbx_seq_one_letter_code
_entity_poly.pdbx_strand_id
1 'polypeptide(L)'
;MGILDKHKFLETNATALLIGSFLVVTVGGIVEIAPLFYLENTIEKVEGVRPYTPLELTGRDIYVREGCYVCHSQMIRPMRDEVERYGHYSLAAESMYDHPFQWGSKRTGPDLARVGGRYSDEWHVDHLIDPQSVVPESVMPKYGFLANRLIEPTYIEERLSTDALVGVPYTSEMIELAKADFAAQADPDADTDGLIERYPGAVVSNFDGQAGITEMDALIAYLQVLGTMVDFSTFQPDPDR
;
A
#
# COMPACT_ATOMS: atom_id res chain seq x y z
N MET A 1 -47.23 14.13 -29.34
CA MET A 1 -46.97 13.17 -28.24
C MET A 1 -46.38 13.93 -27.08
N GLY A 2 -47.11 13.98 -25.96
CA GLY A 2 -46.66 14.67 -24.76
C GLY A 2 -45.59 13.87 -24.01
N ILE A 3 -44.96 14.50 -23.01
CA ILE A 3 -43.99 13.84 -22.11
C ILE A 3 -44.62 12.63 -21.40
N LEU A 4 -45.90 12.72 -21.03
CA LEU A 4 -46.64 11.66 -20.33
C LEU A 4 -46.85 10.40 -21.18
N ASP A 5 -47.06 10.55 -22.49
CA ASP A 5 -47.21 9.40 -23.40
C ASP A 5 -45.89 8.63 -23.55
N LYS A 6 -44.76 9.36 -23.55
CA LYS A 6 -43.40 8.77 -23.59
C LYS A 6 -43.02 8.10 -22.27
N HIS A 7 -43.52 8.62 -21.14
CA HIS A 7 -43.33 8.02 -19.83
C HIS A 7 -44.02 6.67 -19.71
N LYS A 8 -45.29 6.58 -20.15
CA LYS A 8 -46.06 5.33 -20.16
C LYS A 8 -45.38 4.22 -20.96
N PHE A 9 -44.73 4.55 -22.08
CA PHE A 9 -43.96 3.58 -22.87
C PHE A 9 -42.79 2.97 -22.07
N LEU A 10 -42.04 3.79 -21.34
CA LEU A 10 -40.94 3.31 -20.48
C LEU A 10 -41.46 2.46 -19.31
N GLU A 11 -42.56 2.87 -18.67
CA GLU A 11 -43.13 2.13 -17.53
C GLU A 11 -43.69 0.76 -17.91
N THR A 12 -44.22 0.63 -19.13
CA THR A 12 -44.88 -0.60 -19.59
C THR A 12 -43.92 -1.54 -20.33
N ASN A 13 -42.71 -1.09 -20.68
CA ASN A 13 -41.71 -1.88 -21.38
C ASN A 13 -40.49 -2.13 -20.47
N ALA A 14 -40.41 -3.34 -19.91
CA ALA A 14 -39.33 -3.74 -19.02
C ALA A 14 -37.93 -3.59 -19.64
N THR A 15 -37.76 -3.92 -20.92
CA THR A 15 -36.48 -3.78 -21.63
C THR A 15 -36.07 -2.31 -21.75
N ALA A 16 -37.00 -1.43 -22.10
CA ALA A 16 -36.73 0.00 -22.22
C ALA A 16 -36.40 0.63 -20.87
N LEU A 17 -37.08 0.22 -19.80
CA LEU A 17 -36.78 0.65 -18.43
C LEU A 17 -35.37 0.19 -18.00
N LEU A 18 -35.02 -1.08 -18.23
CA LEU A 18 -33.70 -1.62 -17.88
C LEU A 18 -32.57 -0.90 -18.63
N ILE A 19 -32.73 -0.64 -19.93
CA ILE A 19 -31.74 0.12 -20.71
C ILE A 19 -31.63 1.56 -20.17
N GLY A 20 -32.76 2.22 -19.91
CA GLY A 20 -32.78 3.57 -19.35
C GLY A 20 -32.06 3.64 -18.00
N SER A 21 -32.37 2.73 -17.07
CA SER A 21 -31.72 2.64 -15.77
C SER A 21 -30.22 2.36 -15.88
N PHE A 22 -29.81 1.45 -16.77
CA PHE A 22 -28.40 1.17 -17.04
C PHE A 22 -27.66 2.42 -17.53
N LEU A 23 -28.22 3.14 -18.51
CA LEU A 23 -27.60 4.36 -19.01
C LEU A 23 -27.46 5.41 -17.91
N VAL A 24 -28.49 5.62 -17.09
CA VAL A 24 -28.44 6.59 -15.99
C VAL A 24 -27.37 6.24 -14.95
N VAL A 25 -27.28 4.98 -14.52
CA VAL A 25 -26.28 4.59 -13.50
C VAL A 25 -24.85 4.63 -14.03
N THR A 26 -24.63 4.35 -15.32
CA THR A 26 -23.28 4.37 -15.92
C THR A 26 -22.67 5.77 -16.04
N VAL A 27 -23.48 6.83 -16.09
CA VAL A 27 -22.96 8.21 -16.26
C VAL A 27 -22.00 8.58 -15.13
N GLY A 28 -22.33 8.28 -13.87
CA GLY A 28 -21.45 8.59 -12.72
C GLY A 28 -20.09 7.88 -12.84
N GLY A 29 -20.11 6.57 -13.09
CA GLY A 29 -18.89 5.79 -13.26
C GLY A 29 -18.01 6.25 -14.42
N ILE A 30 -18.62 6.60 -15.58
CA ILE A 30 -17.87 7.10 -16.73
C ILE A 30 -17.23 8.46 -16.42
N VAL A 31 -17.94 9.37 -15.75
CA VAL A 31 -17.43 10.72 -15.49
C VAL A 31 -16.37 10.73 -14.38
N GLU A 32 -16.49 9.88 -13.37
CA GLU A 32 -15.57 9.86 -12.22
C GLU A 32 -14.35 8.96 -12.45
N ILE A 33 -14.51 7.78 -13.08
CA ILE A 33 -13.44 6.78 -13.20
C ILE A 33 -12.66 6.93 -14.50
N ALA A 34 -13.34 7.07 -15.65
CA ALA A 34 -12.67 7.02 -16.95
C ALA A 34 -11.60 8.11 -17.12
N PRO A 35 -11.81 9.38 -16.71
CA PRO A 35 -10.79 10.42 -16.84
C PRO A 35 -9.51 10.13 -16.04
N LEU A 36 -9.60 9.42 -14.91
CA LEU A 36 -8.44 9.13 -14.07
C LEU A 36 -7.41 8.22 -14.78
N PHE A 37 -7.83 7.43 -15.78
CA PHE A 37 -6.89 6.65 -16.59
C PHE A 37 -6.08 7.49 -17.60
N TYR A 38 -6.54 8.70 -17.93
CA TYR A 38 -5.94 9.54 -18.97
C TYR A 38 -5.28 10.82 -18.42
N LEU A 39 -5.63 11.23 -17.21
CA LEU A 39 -5.14 12.47 -16.61
C LEU A 39 -3.82 12.26 -15.88
N GLU A 40 -2.71 12.30 -16.61
CA GLU A 40 -1.34 12.27 -16.05
C GLU A 40 -1.11 13.40 -15.04
N ASN A 41 -1.81 14.53 -15.18
CA ASN A 41 -1.73 15.69 -14.30
C ASN A 41 -2.18 15.41 -12.86
N THR A 42 -2.90 14.30 -12.62
CA THR A 42 -3.37 13.93 -11.28
C THR A 42 -2.31 13.23 -10.44
N ILE A 43 -1.22 12.77 -11.07
CA ILE A 43 -0.10 12.12 -10.40
C ILE A 43 1.01 13.15 -10.25
N GLU A 44 1.33 13.50 -9.01
CA GLU A 44 2.45 14.40 -8.73
C GLU A 44 3.77 13.79 -9.24
N LYS A 45 4.58 14.59 -9.94
CA LYS A 45 5.91 14.16 -10.36
C LYS A 45 6.82 14.15 -9.14
N VAL A 46 7.18 12.96 -8.68
CA VAL A 46 8.13 12.74 -7.59
C VAL A 46 9.20 11.77 -8.05
N GLU A 47 10.42 11.98 -7.56
CA GLU A 47 11.52 11.04 -7.75
C GLU A 47 11.59 10.09 -6.55
N GLY A 48 12.12 8.88 -6.78
CA GLY A 48 12.47 7.92 -5.73
C GLY A 48 11.43 6.82 -5.44
N VAL A 49 10.20 6.92 -5.94
CA VAL A 49 9.19 5.87 -5.76
C VAL A 49 9.58 4.63 -6.59
N ARG A 50 9.94 3.55 -5.90
CA ARG A 50 10.29 2.25 -6.49
C ARG A 50 9.22 1.20 -6.17
N PRO A 51 9.15 0.08 -6.92
CA PRO A 51 8.41 -1.09 -6.49
C PRO A 51 8.86 -1.58 -5.11
N TYR A 52 7.94 -2.24 -4.39
CA TYR A 52 8.29 -2.94 -3.14
C TYR A 52 9.31 -4.04 -3.42
N THR A 53 10.18 -4.31 -2.46
CA THR A 53 11.00 -5.52 -2.50
C THR A 53 10.11 -6.77 -2.33
N PRO A 54 10.61 -7.97 -2.66
CA PRO A 54 9.92 -9.23 -2.40
C PRO A 54 9.43 -9.41 -0.94
N LEU A 55 10.25 -9.05 0.04
CA LEU A 55 9.91 -9.18 1.46
C LEU A 55 8.89 -8.11 1.90
N GLU A 56 9.08 -6.85 1.49
CA GLU A 56 8.13 -5.76 1.73
C GLU A 56 6.75 -6.09 1.13
N LEU A 57 6.71 -6.65 -0.08
CA LEU A 57 5.47 -7.02 -0.76
C LEU A 57 4.74 -8.16 -0.05
N THR A 58 5.49 -9.15 0.45
CA THR A 58 4.94 -10.22 1.28
C THR A 58 4.40 -9.68 2.60
N GLY A 59 5.10 -8.72 3.21
CA GLY A 59 4.66 -8.00 4.40
C GLY A 59 3.36 -7.22 4.19
N ARG A 60 3.24 -6.57 3.03
CA ARG A 60 2.01 -5.90 2.60
C ARG A 60 0.85 -6.87 2.45
N ASP A 61 1.09 -8.06 1.90
CA ASP A 61 0.05 -9.09 1.81
C ASP A 61 -0.39 -9.58 3.19
N ILE A 62 0.55 -9.70 4.15
CA ILE A 62 0.25 -10.00 5.55
C ILE A 62 -0.54 -8.86 6.19
N TYR A 63 -0.16 -7.60 5.97
CA TYR A 63 -0.89 -6.42 6.44
C TYR A 63 -2.36 -6.43 5.98
N VAL A 64 -2.61 -6.82 4.73
CA VAL A 64 -3.96 -6.99 4.17
C VAL A 64 -4.65 -8.20 4.80
N ARG A 65 -3.98 -9.35 4.90
CA ARG A 65 -4.54 -10.59 5.49
C ARG A 65 -5.01 -10.38 6.92
N GLU A 66 -4.23 -9.66 7.73
CA GLU A 66 -4.55 -9.36 9.12
C GLU A 66 -5.58 -8.23 9.29
N GLY A 67 -5.97 -7.56 8.21
CA GLY A 67 -6.98 -6.52 8.25
C GLY A 67 -6.51 -5.26 8.97
N CYS A 68 -5.21 -4.97 8.97
CA CYS A 68 -4.63 -3.78 9.61
C CYS A 68 -5.31 -2.49 9.11
N TYR A 69 -5.70 -2.47 7.82
CA TYR A 69 -6.43 -1.38 7.17
C TYR A 69 -7.80 -1.05 7.80
N VAL A 70 -8.38 -1.95 8.62
CA VAL A 70 -9.64 -1.70 9.34
C VAL A 70 -9.44 -0.69 10.49
N CYS A 71 -8.22 -0.59 11.00
CA CYS A 71 -7.86 0.27 12.12
C CYS A 71 -6.92 1.41 11.73
N HIS A 72 -6.06 1.19 10.74
CA HIS A 72 -5.02 2.12 10.33
C HIS A 72 -5.26 2.62 8.90
N SER A 73 -5.07 3.92 8.70
CA SER A 73 -5.05 4.50 7.36
C SER A 73 -3.62 4.70 6.88
N GLN A 74 -3.45 4.69 5.57
CA GLN A 74 -2.23 5.16 4.90
C GLN A 74 -2.58 6.27 3.93
N MET A 75 -3.08 7.40 4.46
CA MET A 75 -3.40 8.59 3.67
C MET A 75 -3.45 9.81 4.58
N ILE A 76 -2.38 10.59 4.61
CA ILE A 76 -2.32 11.83 5.39
C ILE A 76 -2.99 12.95 4.60
N ARG A 77 -3.96 13.63 5.22
CA ARG A 77 -4.71 14.72 4.59
C ARG A 77 -3.92 16.04 4.62
N PRO A 78 -4.15 16.97 3.67
CA PRO A 78 -3.45 18.25 3.60
C PRO A 78 -3.99 19.27 4.62
N MET A 79 -4.02 18.90 5.90
CA MET A 79 -4.39 19.76 7.02
C MET A 79 -3.18 19.94 7.93
N ARG A 80 -2.94 21.15 8.44
CA ARG A 80 -1.80 21.43 9.32
C ARG A 80 -1.71 20.46 10.50
N ASP A 81 -2.82 20.15 11.17
CA ASP A 81 -2.82 19.22 12.31
C ASP A 81 -2.39 17.80 11.94
N GLU A 82 -2.74 17.34 10.73
CA GLU A 82 -2.28 16.03 10.26
C GLU A 82 -0.81 16.06 9.89
N VAL A 83 -0.35 17.17 9.31
CA VAL A 83 1.05 17.33 8.94
C VAL A 83 1.96 17.34 10.16
N GLU A 84 1.60 18.07 11.21
CA GLU A 84 2.35 18.08 12.47
C GLU A 84 2.37 16.69 13.13
N ARG A 85 1.28 15.92 13.00
CA ARG A 85 1.16 14.60 13.65
C ARG A 85 1.88 13.49 12.90
N TYR A 86 1.73 13.45 11.57
CA TYR A 86 2.13 12.30 10.74
C TYR A 86 3.24 12.64 9.74
N GLY A 87 3.55 13.90 9.49
CA GLY A 87 4.47 14.35 8.45
C GLY A 87 3.74 14.82 7.20
N HIS A 88 4.46 15.01 6.09
CA HIS A 88 3.90 15.59 4.84
C HIS A 88 2.56 14.94 4.43
N TYR A 89 1.64 15.65 3.79
CA TYR A 89 0.41 14.99 3.31
C TYR A 89 0.75 13.96 2.22
N SER A 90 -0.04 12.90 2.10
CA SER A 90 0.23 11.83 1.13
C SER A 90 0.00 12.35 -0.30
N LEU A 91 0.86 11.93 -1.21
CA LEU A 91 0.79 12.26 -2.64
C LEU A 91 0.21 11.07 -3.42
N ALA A 92 -0.45 11.31 -4.56
CA ALA A 92 -1.03 10.22 -5.34
C ALA A 92 0.04 9.25 -5.86
N ALA A 93 1.24 9.78 -6.16
CA ALA A 93 2.38 9.00 -6.60
C ALA A 93 2.88 7.97 -5.56
N GLU A 94 2.67 8.20 -4.26
CA GLU A 94 3.09 7.26 -3.21
C GLU A 94 2.36 5.90 -3.31
N SER A 95 1.12 5.91 -3.83
CA SER A 95 0.29 4.71 -3.94
C SER A 95 0.18 4.17 -5.37
N MET A 96 1.03 4.63 -6.30
CA MET A 96 0.93 4.23 -7.71
C MET A 96 1.17 2.74 -7.96
N TYR A 97 1.92 2.08 -7.08
CA TYR A 97 2.20 0.62 -7.14
C TYR A 97 1.35 -0.19 -6.14
N ASP A 98 0.40 0.44 -5.45
CA ASP A 98 -0.44 -0.24 -4.49
C ASP A 98 -1.61 -0.96 -5.17
N HIS A 99 -1.47 -2.26 -5.37
CA HIS A 99 -2.54 -3.13 -5.84
C HIS A 99 -2.97 -4.11 -4.73
N PRO A 100 -4.15 -3.92 -4.09
CA PRO A 100 -5.04 -2.75 -4.12
C PRO A 100 -4.56 -1.64 -3.15
N PHE A 101 -5.00 -0.39 -3.36
CA PHE A 101 -4.63 0.76 -2.50
C PHE A 101 -4.87 0.51 -1.00
N GLN A 102 -4.01 1.05 -0.13
CA GLN A 102 -4.08 0.89 1.34
C GLN A 102 -4.59 2.13 2.09
N TRP A 103 -5.21 3.08 1.38
CA TRP A 103 -5.83 4.24 2.02
C TRP A 103 -6.93 3.77 2.96
N GLY A 104 -6.87 4.22 4.22
CA GLY A 104 -7.84 3.79 5.22
C GLY A 104 -9.14 4.57 5.13
N SER A 105 -10.22 3.94 5.57
CA SER A 105 -11.52 4.58 5.76
C SER A 105 -11.82 4.90 7.24
N LYS A 106 -10.97 4.45 8.16
CA LYS A 106 -11.11 4.60 9.61
C LYS A 106 -9.73 4.73 10.26
N ARG A 107 -9.68 5.45 11.39
CA ARG A 107 -8.51 5.57 12.27
C ARG A 107 -8.92 5.17 13.69
N THR A 108 -8.85 3.88 13.98
CA THR A 108 -8.91 3.38 15.37
C THR A 108 -7.51 3.46 15.98
N GLY A 109 -6.49 3.11 15.19
CA GLY A 109 -5.10 3.45 15.46
C GLY A 109 -4.63 4.65 14.61
N PRO A 110 -3.38 5.11 14.81
CA PRO A 110 -2.81 6.23 14.05
C PRO A 110 -2.64 5.91 12.55
N ASP A 111 -2.46 6.95 11.73
CA ASP A 111 -2.07 6.79 10.32
C ASP A 111 -0.64 6.22 10.20
N LEU A 112 -0.43 5.32 9.25
CA LEU A 112 0.84 4.61 9.03
C LEU A 112 1.58 5.04 7.76
N ALA A 113 1.06 5.98 6.97
CA ALA A 113 1.65 6.37 5.68
C ALA A 113 3.11 6.85 5.78
N ARG A 114 3.56 7.22 6.98
CA ARG A 114 4.92 7.70 7.26
C ARG A 114 5.53 7.09 8.50
N VAL A 115 5.28 5.81 8.75
CA VAL A 115 5.85 5.12 9.92
C VAL A 115 7.30 4.67 9.70
N GLY A 116 7.76 4.59 8.45
CA GLY A 116 9.11 4.17 8.11
C GLY A 116 10.18 5.00 8.82
N GLY A 117 11.07 4.32 9.55
CA GLY A 117 12.14 4.93 10.33
C GLY A 117 11.70 5.71 11.58
N ARG A 118 10.40 5.77 11.92
CA ARG A 118 9.92 6.42 13.15
C ARG A 118 10.14 5.58 14.40
N TYR A 119 10.11 4.26 14.25
CA TYR A 119 10.29 3.29 15.31
C TYR A 119 11.34 2.25 14.90
N SER A 120 12.04 1.68 15.88
CA SER A 120 12.97 0.57 15.62
C SER A 120 12.21 -0.71 15.30
N ASP A 121 12.89 -1.65 14.65
CA ASP A 121 12.36 -2.99 14.41
C ASP A 121 11.96 -3.68 15.73
N GLU A 122 12.80 -3.59 16.76
CA GLU A 122 12.51 -4.09 18.11
C GLU A 122 11.22 -3.49 18.70
N TRP A 123 10.97 -2.19 18.51
CA TRP A 123 9.73 -1.57 18.96
C TRP A 123 8.52 -2.14 18.20
N HIS A 124 8.66 -2.35 16.88
CA HIS A 124 7.61 -2.98 16.09
C HIS A 124 7.33 -4.41 16.55
N VAL A 125 8.36 -5.20 16.86
CA VAL A 125 8.22 -6.55 17.42
C VAL A 125 7.44 -6.52 18.73
N ASP A 126 7.91 -5.74 19.71
CA ASP A 126 7.27 -5.66 21.03
C ASP A 126 5.82 -5.18 20.91
N HIS A 127 5.58 -4.15 20.10
CA HIS A 127 4.26 -3.60 19.87
C HIS A 127 3.34 -4.59 19.14
N LEU A 128 3.81 -5.35 18.16
CA LEU A 128 2.99 -6.34 17.45
C LEU A 128 2.73 -7.58 18.31
N ILE A 129 3.67 -8.00 19.14
CA ILE A 129 3.49 -9.11 20.08
C ILE A 129 2.44 -8.75 21.13
N ASP A 130 2.61 -7.60 21.78
CA ASP A 130 1.71 -7.13 22.83
C ASP A 130 1.62 -5.59 22.83
N PRO A 131 0.68 -5.00 22.06
CA PRO A 131 0.56 -3.55 21.97
C PRO A 131 0.34 -2.88 23.32
N GLN A 132 -0.33 -3.56 24.27
CA GLN A 132 -0.61 -3.06 25.61
C GLN A 132 0.62 -3.06 26.51
N SER A 133 1.67 -3.83 26.17
CA SER A 133 2.93 -3.81 26.92
C SER A 133 3.74 -2.53 26.67
N VAL A 134 3.66 -1.99 25.46
CA VAL A 134 4.37 -0.78 25.02
C VAL A 134 3.50 0.47 25.15
N VAL A 135 2.21 0.33 24.85
CA VAL A 135 1.19 1.40 24.93
C VAL A 135 0.00 0.87 25.73
N PRO A 136 -0.04 1.07 27.07
CA PRO A 136 -1.03 0.47 27.97
C PRO A 136 -2.50 0.67 27.58
N GLU A 137 -2.83 1.81 26.98
CA GLU A 137 -4.17 2.16 26.50
C GLU A 137 -4.50 1.64 25.09
N SER A 138 -3.59 0.91 24.44
CA SER A 138 -3.79 0.42 23.08
C SER A 138 -4.99 -0.52 23.01
N VAL A 139 -5.83 -0.31 22.00
CA VAL A 139 -6.94 -1.20 21.65
C VAL A 139 -6.58 -2.16 20.52
N MET A 140 -5.32 -2.14 20.06
CA MET A 140 -4.85 -3.01 18.99
C MET A 140 -4.80 -4.47 19.44
N PRO A 141 -5.23 -5.44 18.60
CA PRO A 141 -5.07 -6.87 18.88
C PRO A 141 -3.61 -7.30 18.96
N LYS A 142 -3.35 -8.42 19.64
CA LYS A 142 -2.02 -9.05 19.70
C LYS A 142 -1.77 -9.90 18.47
N TYR A 143 -0.62 -9.69 17.82
CA TYR A 143 -0.18 -10.40 16.62
C TYR A 143 1.11 -11.22 16.85
N GLY A 144 1.43 -11.57 18.11
CA GLY A 144 2.63 -12.36 18.42
C GLY A 144 2.71 -13.74 17.75
N PHE A 145 1.62 -14.24 17.16
CA PHE A 145 1.67 -15.45 16.34
C PHE A 145 2.48 -15.27 15.05
N LEU A 146 2.66 -14.05 14.53
CA LEU A 146 3.45 -13.78 13.32
C LEU A 146 4.92 -14.20 13.50
N ALA A 147 5.47 -13.99 14.71
CA ALA A 147 6.81 -14.40 15.09
C ALA A 147 7.01 -15.93 15.12
N ASN A 148 5.93 -16.72 15.08
CA ASN A 148 5.98 -18.18 15.12
C ASN A 148 5.72 -18.82 13.75
N ARG A 149 5.56 -18.00 12.69
CA ARG A 149 5.23 -18.47 11.35
C ARG A 149 6.36 -18.17 10.40
N LEU A 150 7.16 -19.20 10.11
CA LEU A 150 8.18 -19.13 9.08
C LEU A 150 7.53 -19.06 7.70
N ILE A 151 8.12 -18.25 6.82
CA ILE A 151 7.67 -18.06 5.45
C ILE A 151 8.79 -18.40 4.47
N GLU A 152 8.37 -18.98 3.35
CA GLU A 152 9.23 -19.28 2.21
C GLU A 152 8.73 -18.49 0.99
N PRO A 153 9.63 -18.00 0.11
CA PRO A 153 9.27 -17.19 -1.05
C PRO A 153 8.67 -18.03 -2.20
N THR A 154 7.67 -18.86 -1.89
CA THR A 154 7.12 -19.87 -2.80
C THR A 154 6.44 -19.22 -4.01
N TYR A 155 5.65 -18.17 -3.79
CA TYR A 155 4.82 -17.52 -4.80
C TYR A 155 5.33 -16.14 -5.22
N ILE A 156 6.52 -15.73 -4.77
CA ILE A 156 6.96 -14.35 -4.90
C ILE A 156 7.22 -13.98 -6.37
N GLU A 157 7.81 -14.89 -7.15
CA GLU A 157 8.04 -14.70 -8.59
C GLU A 157 6.72 -14.51 -9.35
N GLU A 158 5.68 -15.31 -9.03
CA GLU A 158 4.35 -15.19 -9.61
C GLU A 158 3.69 -13.86 -9.23
N ARG A 159 3.88 -13.43 -7.97
CA ARG A 159 3.34 -12.15 -7.49
C ARG A 159 4.00 -10.96 -8.19
N LEU A 160 5.33 -10.92 -8.28
CA LEU A 160 6.06 -9.88 -9.00
C LEU A 160 5.69 -9.86 -10.50
N SER A 161 5.55 -11.04 -11.12
CA SER A 161 5.12 -11.16 -12.51
C SER A 161 3.70 -10.62 -12.72
N THR A 162 2.81 -10.85 -11.76
CA THR A 162 1.43 -10.35 -11.80
C THR A 162 1.39 -8.83 -11.61
N ASP A 163 2.19 -8.30 -10.68
CA ASP A 163 2.29 -6.87 -10.45
C ASP A 163 2.93 -6.16 -11.68
N ALA A 164 3.89 -6.81 -12.34
CA ALA A 164 4.44 -6.35 -13.62
C ALA A 164 3.38 -6.28 -14.72
N LEU A 165 2.47 -7.25 -14.78
CA LEU A 165 1.37 -7.27 -15.75
C LEU A 165 0.41 -6.08 -15.53
N VAL A 166 0.19 -5.65 -14.30
CA VAL A 166 -0.67 -4.48 -13.99
C VAL A 166 0.06 -3.14 -14.03
N GLY A 167 1.35 -3.14 -14.36
CA GLY A 167 2.12 -1.92 -14.67
C GLY A 167 3.18 -1.53 -13.64
N VAL A 168 3.41 -2.32 -12.60
CA VAL A 168 4.53 -2.09 -11.67
C VAL A 168 5.85 -2.41 -12.40
N PRO A 169 6.88 -1.54 -12.37
CA PRO A 169 8.07 -1.70 -13.20
C PRO A 169 9.08 -2.72 -12.65
N TYR A 170 8.64 -3.95 -12.34
CA TYR A 170 9.56 -5.05 -12.06
C TYR A 170 10.26 -5.50 -13.35
N THR A 171 11.59 -5.59 -13.32
CA THR A 171 12.38 -6.12 -14.43
C THR A 171 12.38 -7.66 -14.42
N SER A 172 12.73 -8.29 -15.54
CA SER A 172 12.92 -9.75 -15.58
C SER A 172 13.95 -10.22 -14.56
N GLU A 173 15.01 -9.43 -14.34
CA GLU A 173 16.04 -9.71 -13.34
C GLU A 173 15.46 -9.67 -11.91
N MET A 174 14.63 -8.67 -11.58
CA MET A 174 13.95 -8.59 -10.29
C MET A 174 13.07 -9.82 -10.03
N ILE A 175 12.41 -10.35 -11.07
CA ILE A 175 11.57 -11.54 -10.96
C ILE A 175 12.45 -12.79 -10.79
N GLU A 176 13.50 -12.95 -11.60
CA GLU A 176 14.42 -14.10 -11.53
C GLU A 176 15.18 -14.18 -10.20
N LEU A 177 15.54 -13.03 -9.62
CA LEU A 177 16.26 -12.93 -8.35
C LEU A 177 15.35 -12.73 -7.14
N ALA A 178 14.03 -12.74 -7.32
CA ALA A 178 13.06 -12.41 -6.27
C ALA A 178 13.25 -13.22 -4.98
N LYS A 179 13.54 -14.53 -5.10
CA LYS A 179 13.79 -15.41 -3.94
C LYS A 179 15.11 -15.07 -3.23
N ALA A 180 16.12 -14.70 -3.99
CA ALA A 180 17.42 -14.31 -3.43
C ALA A 180 17.29 -12.94 -2.73
N ASP A 181 16.61 -11.98 -3.36
CA ASP A 181 16.33 -10.66 -2.79
C ASP A 181 15.47 -10.74 -1.53
N PHE A 182 14.48 -11.63 -1.53
CA PHE A 182 13.66 -11.91 -0.35
C PHE A 182 14.52 -12.36 0.85
N ALA A 183 15.44 -13.29 0.62
CA ALA A 183 16.31 -13.80 1.69
C ALA A 183 17.37 -12.79 2.10
N ALA A 184 18.01 -12.12 1.13
CA ALA A 184 19.07 -11.15 1.38
C ALA A 184 18.57 -9.95 2.20
N GLN A 185 17.32 -9.52 2.00
CA GLN A 185 16.77 -8.39 2.77
C GLN A 185 16.59 -8.69 4.26
N ALA A 186 16.33 -9.96 4.61
CA ALA A 186 16.14 -10.40 5.99
C ALA A 186 17.44 -10.77 6.71
N ASP A 187 18.59 -10.69 6.02
CA ASP A 187 19.89 -11.11 6.54
C ASP A 187 20.90 -9.94 6.51
N PRO A 188 21.19 -9.31 7.67
CA PRO A 188 22.12 -8.18 7.74
C PRO A 188 23.57 -8.58 7.41
N ASP A 189 23.90 -9.87 7.40
CA ASP A 189 25.23 -10.40 7.08
C ASP A 189 25.35 -10.86 5.61
N ALA A 190 24.26 -10.82 4.84
CA ALA A 190 24.26 -11.22 3.43
C ALA A 190 24.89 -10.17 2.49
N ASP A 191 25.31 -10.61 1.30
CA ASP A 191 25.66 -9.69 0.22
C ASP A 191 24.39 -9.08 -0.39
N THR A 192 24.15 -7.81 -0.07
CA THR A 192 22.95 -7.08 -0.49
C THR A 192 23.20 -6.08 -1.62
N ASP A 193 24.39 -6.05 -2.21
CA ASP A 193 24.72 -5.04 -3.23
C ASP A 193 23.75 -5.10 -4.42
N GLY A 194 23.46 -6.32 -4.90
CA GLY A 194 22.49 -6.53 -5.98
C GLY A 194 21.05 -6.17 -5.59
N LEU A 195 20.66 -6.45 -4.34
CA LEU A 195 19.34 -6.06 -3.81
C LEU A 195 19.19 -4.54 -3.82
N ILE A 196 20.19 -3.81 -3.31
CA ILE A 196 20.16 -2.35 -3.23
C ILE A 196 20.23 -1.69 -4.62
N GLU A 197 20.94 -2.30 -5.57
CA GLU A 197 20.94 -1.84 -6.96
C GLU A 197 19.54 -1.93 -7.58
N ARG A 198 18.84 -3.04 -7.37
CA ARG A 198 17.46 -3.24 -7.86
C ARG A 198 16.44 -2.41 -7.09
N TYR A 199 16.60 -2.30 -5.78
CA TYR A 199 15.65 -1.62 -4.89
C TYR A 199 16.37 -0.56 -4.04
N PRO A 200 16.69 0.62 -4.62
CA PRO A 200 17.37 1.68 -3.90
C PRO A 200 16.63 2.08 -2.62
N GLY A 201 17.36 2.19 -1.51
CA GLY A 201 16.79 2.55 -0.21
C GLY A 201 16.01 1.44 0.49
N ALA A 202 16.07 0.18 0.02
CA ALA A 202 15.58 -0.95 0.80
C ALA A 202 16.32 -1.06 2.14
N VAL A 203 15.55 -1.24 3.21
CA VAL A 203 16.09 -1.52 4.54
C VAL A 203 16.41 -3.01 4.61
N VAL A 204 17.62 -3.33 5.04
CA VAL A 204 18.10 -4.69 5.29
C VAL A 204 18.31 -4.85 6.79
N SER A 205 17.68 -5.86 7.37
CA SER A 205 17.70 -6.10 8.82
C SER A 205 17.26 -7.53 9.11
N ASN A 206 17.62 -8.03 10.29
CA ASN A 206 16.86 -9.11 10.92
C ASN A 206 15.75 -8.43 11.74
N PHE A 207 14.57 -8.29 11.12
CA PHE A 207 13.53 -7.40 11.60
C PHE A 207 12.85 -7.91 12.87
N ASP A 208 12.79 -9.22 13.09
CA ASP A 208 12.21 -9.81 14.29
C ASP A 208 13.25 -10.32 15.31
N GLY A 209 14.53 -10.33 14.94
CA GLY A 209 15.66 -10.75 15.77
C GLY A 209 15.77 -12.27 15.97
N GLN A 210 15.02 -13.08 15.23
CA GLN A 210 15.00 -14.54 15.33
C GLN A 210 15.76 -15.21 14.18
N ALA A 211 15.88 -16.53 14.26
CA ALA A 211 16.47 -17.33 13.19
C ALA A 211 15.39 -17.74 12.17
N GLY A 212 15.71 -17.63 10.88
CA GLY A 212 14.77 -17.82 9.79
C GLY A 212 14.06 -16.52 9.42
N ILE A 213 13.12 -16.61 8.48
CA ILE A 213 12.32 -15.45 8.03
C ILE A 213 10.88 -15.71 8.43
N THR A 214 10.31 -14.84 9.26
CA THR A 214 8.94 -14.97 9.74
C THR A 214 7.97 -14.01 9.06
N GLU A 215 6.67 -14.23 9.28
CA GLU A 215 5.66 -13.25 8.92
C GLU A 215 5.85 -11.91 9.65
N MET A 216 6.47 -11.93 10.84
CA MET A 216 6.82 -10.70 11.57
C MET A 216 7.88 -9.91 10.81
N ASP A 217 8.92 -10.58 10.31
CA ASP A 217 9.96 -9.91 9.52
C ASP A 217 9.39 -9.20 8.31
N ALA A 218 8.57 -9.91 7.53
CA ALA A 218 7.96 -9.37 6.34
C ALA A 218 7.08 -8.15 6.67
N LEU A 219 6.22 -8.25 7.69
CA LEU A 219 5.35 -7.15 8.09
C LEU A 219 6.16 -5.92 8.53
N ILE A 220 7.23 -6.10 9.30
CA ILE A 220 8.08 -4.98 9.74
C ILE A 220 8.83 -4.38 8.56
N ALA A 221 9.37 -5.19 7.64
CA ALA A 221 9.98 -4.71 6.40
C ALA A 221 9.02 -3.80 5.61
N TYR A 222 7.75 -4.22 5.49
CA TYR A 222 6.71 -3.38 4.90
C TYR A 222 6.48 -2.08 5.66
N LEU A 223 6.35 -2.13 7.00
CA LEU A 223 6.14 -0.92 7.80
C LEU A 223 7.31 0.06 7.68
N GLN A 224 8.55 -0.45 7.61
CA GLN A 224 9.75 0.37 7.52
C GLN A 224 9.88 1.12 6.19
N VAL A 225 9.21 0.68 5.13
CA VAL A 225 9.24 1.37 3.82
C VAL A 225 8.16 2.45 3.68
N LEU A 226 7.16 2.48 4.57
CA LEU A 226 6.03 3.40 4.45
C LEU A 226 6.44 4.86 4.61
N GLY A 227 6.33 5.60 3.50
CA GLY A 227 6.57 7.04 3.44
C GLY A 227 8.04 7.43 3.30
N THR A 228 8.94 6.49 3.04
CA THR A 228 10.38 6.73 2.89
C THR A 228 10.81 7.00 1.44
N MET A 229 10.00 6.59 0.46
CA MET A 229 10.39 6.59 -0.95
C MET A 229 10.30 7.96 -1.65
N VAL A 230 9.56 8.92 -1.10
CA VAL A 230 9.35 10.22 -1.76
C VAL A 230 10.35 11.26 -1.28
N ASP A 231 11.05 11.87 -2.23
CA ASP A 231 11.79 13.11 -1.99
C ASP A 231 10.87 14.33 -2.09
N PHE A 232 10.41 14.82 -0.94
CA PHE A 232 9.54 16.01 -0.84
C PHE A 232 10.20 17.29 -1.35
N SER A 233 11.52 17.36 -1.50
CA SER A 233 12.18 18.54 -2.04
C SER A 233 11.93 18.72 -3.54
N THR A 234 11.64 17.63 -4.25
CA THR A 234 11.32 17.63 -5.69
C THR A 234 9.86 18.00 -5.96
N PHE A 235 9.01 17.92 -4.94
CA PHE A 235 7.59 18.23 -5.06
C PHE A 235 7.35 19.75 -5.10
N GLN A 236 6.60 20.20 -6.11
CA GLN A 236 6.14 21.58 -6.26
C GLN A 236 4.62 21.62 -6.07
N PRO A 237 4.09 22.22 -4.98
CA PRO A 237 2.66 22.34 -4.80
C PRO A 237 2.08 23.27 -5.88
N ASP A 238 0.94 22.87 -6.44
CA ASP A 238 0.19 23.73 -7.37
C ASP A 238 -0.32 24.96 -6.58
N PRO A 239 0.08 26.18 -6.96
CA PRO A 239 -0.29 27.40 -6.25
C PRO A 239 -1.80 27.71 -6.31
N ASP A 240 -2.54 27.07 -7.22
CA ASP A 240 -3.97 27.28 -7.43
C ASP A 240 -4.85 26.20 -6.74
N ARG A 241 -4.25 25.26 -6.00
CA ARG A 241 -4.93 24.15 -5.28
C ARG A 241 -5.32 24.49 -3.84
#